data_AF-Q9EP49-F1
#
_entry.id   AF-Q9EP49-F1
#
_cell.length_a   1.000
_cell.length_b   1.000
_cell.length_c   1.000
_cell.angle_alpha   90.00
_cell.angle_beta   90.00
_cell.angle_gamma   90.00
#
_symmetry.space_group_name_H-M   'P 1'
#
loop_
_entity.id
_entity.type
_entity.pdbx_description
1 polymer ?
#
loop_
_entity_poly.entity_id
_entity_poly.type
_entity_poly.pdbx_seq_one_letter_code
_entity_poly.pdbx_strand_id
1 'polypeptide(L)' 'MSFETLGLSAEILRAVEEQGYREPTPIQRQAIPVVLEGRDLMASAQTGTGKTAGFTLPLLQLLSKHDHPVKGRRPVRA' A
#
# COMPACT_ATOMS: atom_id res chain seq x y z
N MET A 1 -9.24 -2.66 -15.37
CA MET A 1 -7.89 -3.14 -14.97
C MET A 1 -7.96 -3.43 -13.48
N SER A 2 -7.71 -4.67 -13.05
CA SER A 2 -7.92 -5.14 -11.66
C SER A 2 -6.77 -4.73 -10.72
N PHE A 3 -7.03 -4.65 -9.41
CA PHE A 3 -6.00 -4.47 -8.38
C PHE A 3 -4.92 -5.57 -8.43
N GLU A 4 -5.28 -6.79 -8.85
CA GLU A 4 -4.35 -7.92 -9.02
C GLU A 4 -3.17 -7.61 -9.94
N THR A 5 -3.37 -6.69 -10.89
CA THR A 5 -2.35 -6.31 -11.87
C THR A 5 -1.36 -5.26 -11.35
N LEU A 6 -1.55 -4.76 -10.13
CA LEU A 6 -0.75 -3.66 -9.56
C LEU A 6 0.42 -4.13 -8.68
N GLY A 7 0.69 -5.44 -8.63
CA GLY A 7 1.82 -6.00 -7.91
C GLY A 7 1.65 -6.05 -6.38
N LEU A 8 0.41 -6.03 -5.89
CA LEU A 8 0.08 -6.18 -4.47
C LEU A 8 0.05 -7.66 -4.03
N SER A 9 0.31 -7.93 -2.75
CA SER A 9 0.29 -9.27 -2.17
C SER A 9 -1.13 -9.82 -2.07
N ALA A 10 -1.26 -11.14 -1.97
CA ALA A 10 -2.55 -11.81 -1.86
C ALA A 10 -3.35 -11.35 -0.63
N GLU A 11 -2.68 -11.08 0.50
CA GLU A 11 -3.32 -10.60 1.73
C GLU A 11 -3.93 -9.21 1.55
N ILE A 12 -3.21 -8.31 0.89
CA ILE A 12 -3.71 -6.96 0.60
C ILE A 12 -4.86 -7.03 -0.42
N LEU A 13 -4.73 -7.85 -1.46
CA LEU A 13 -5.79 -8.04 -2.46
C LEU A 13 -7.08 -8.56 -1.82
N ARG A 14 -6.99 -9.55 -0.92
CA ARG A 14 -8.13 -10.05 -0.17
C ARG A 14 -8.78 -8.96 0.68
N ALA A 15 -7.98 -8.18 1.41
CA ALA A 15 -8.51 -7.09 2.23
C ALA A 15 -9.18 -6.00 1.39
N VAL A 16 -8.61 -5.66 0.22
CA VAL A 16 -9.19 -4.73 -0.75
C VAL A 16 -10.54 -5.21 -1.25
N GLU A 17 -10.66 -6.50 -1.61
CA GLU A 17 -11.93 -7.11 -2.02
C GLU A 17 -12.97 -7.12 -0.89
N GLU A 18 -12.58 -7.51 0.33
CA GLU A 18 -13.43 -7.51 1.53
C GLU A 18 -13.97 -6.10 1.86
N GLN A 19 -13.17 -5.05 1.61
CA GLN A 19 -13.60 -3.64 1.74
C GLN A 19 -14.47 -3.15 0.57
N GLY A 20 -14.73 -4.00 -0.42
CA GLY A 20 -15.58 -3.70 -1.56
C GLY A 20 -14.89 -2.91 -2.68
N TYR A 21 -13.56 -2.86 -2.70
CA TYR A 21 -12.82 -2.17 -3.74
C TYR A 21 -12.68 -3.08 -4.96
N ARG A 22 -13.41 -2.75 -6.03
CA ARG A 22 -13.45 -3.57 -7.25
C ARG A 22 -12.44 -3.13 -8.30
N GLU A 23 -12.39 -1.84 -8.56
CA GLU A 23 -11.52 -1.26 -9.58
C GLU A 23 -10.66 -0.14 -8.99
N PRO A 24 -9.35 -0.14 -9.25
CA PRO A 24 -8.47 0.94 -8.84
C PRO A 24 -8.82 2.22 -9.60
N THR A 25 -8.86 3.35 -8.90
CA THR A 25 -9.06 4.67 -9.50
C THR A 25 -7.85 5.08 -10.36
N PRO A 26 -7.97 6.06 -11.27
CA PRO A 26 -6.85 6.48 -12.11
C PRO A 26 -5.58 6.84 -11.31
N ILE A 27 -5.73 7.52 -10.17
CA ILE A 27 -4.60 7.90 -9.32
C ILE A 27 -3.95 6.69 -8.64
N GLN A 28 -4.75 5.68 -8.25
CA GLN A 28 -4.24 4.43 -7.67
C GLN A 28 -3.47 3.60 -8.70
N ARG A 29 -4.01 3.47 -9.93
CA ARG A 29 -3.34 2.74 -11.02
C ARG A 29 -1.96 3.29 -11.34
N GLN A 30 -1.79 4.61 -11.25
CA GLN A 30 -0.52 5.28 -11.52
C GLN A 30 0.41 5.28 -10.31
N ALA A 31 -0.12 5.52 -9.11
CA ALA A 31 0.70 5.67 -7.91
C ALA A 31 1.23 4.34 -7.37
N ILE A 32 0.39 3.29 -7.34
CA ILE A 32 0.72 2.03 -6.65
C ILE A 32 2.01 1.40 -7.19
N PRO A 33 2.19 1.22 -8.51
CA PRO A 33 3.44 0.64 -9.05
C PRO A 33 4.67 1.48 -8.72
N VAL A 34 4.57 2.82 -8.82
CA VAL A 34 5.69 3.74 -8.57
C VAL A 34 6.14 3.68 -7.11
N VAL A 35 5.19 3.61 -6.16
CA VAL A 35 5.53 3.49 -4.73
C VAL A 35 6.14 2.12 -4.45
N LEU A 36 5.66 1.04 -5.07
CA LEU A 36 6.25 -0.30 -4.93
C LEU A 36 7.67 -0.40 -5.48
N GLU A 37 8.03 0.43 -6.47
CA GLU A 37 9.40 0.59 -6.96
C GLU A 37 10.32 1.34 -5.96
N GLY A 38 9.79 1.83 -4.84
CA GLY A 38 10.53 2.59 -3.84
C GLY A 38 10.91 4.00 -4.29
N ARG A 39 10.17 4.57 -5.25
CA ARG A 39 10.43 5.89 -5.81
C ARG A 39 9.57 6.96 -5.15
N ASP A 40 10.13 8.17 -5.08
CA ASP A 40 9.38 9.35 -4.68
C ASP A 40 8.34 9.73 -5.75
N LEU A 41 7.14 10.12 -5.30
CA LEU A 41 6.01 10.45 -6.16
C LEU A 41 5.34 11.74 -5.69
N MET A 42 5.10 12.66 -6.62
CA MET A 42 4.16 13.75 -6.44
C MET A 42 2.87 13.45 -7.22
N ALA A 43 1.75 13.37 -6.51
CA ALA A 43 0.46 12.98 -7.07
C ALA A 43 -0.62 14.00 -6.68
N SER A 44 -1.40 14.46 -7.67
CA SER A 44 -2.53 15.37 -7.46
C SER A 44 -3.82 14.76 -8.00
N ALA A 45 -4.88 14.79 -7.20
CA ALA A 45 -6.23 14.41 -7.60
C ALA A 45 -7.25 15.05 -6.64
N GLN A 46 -8.51 15.16 -7.06
CA GLN A 46 -9.59 15.70 -6.22
C GLN A 46 -9.82 14.86 -4.95
N THR A 47 -10.37 15.44 -3.88
CA THR A 47 -10.80 14.68 -2.69
C THR A 47 -11.85 13.62 -3.08
N GLY A 48 -11.81 12.46 -2.41
CA GLY A 48 -12.72 11.34 -2.71
C GLY A 48 -12.27 10.42 -3.86
N THR A 49 -11.15 10.69 -4.53
CA THR A 49 -10.65 9.86 -5.66
C THR A 49 -9.76 8.69 -5.22
N GLY A 50 -9.67 8.39 -3.93
CA GLY A 50 -8.93 7.23 -3.42
C GLY A 50 -7.41 7.41 -3.31
N LYS A 51 -6.89 8.65 -3.25
CA LYS A 51 -5.46 8.94 -3.03
C LYS A 51 -4.87 8.23 -1.81
N THR A 52 -5.64 8.18 -0.71
CA THR A 52 -5.22 7.52 0.53
C THR A 52 -4.86 6.05 0.27
N ALA A 53 -5.76 5.27 -0.32
CA ALA A 53 -5.46 3.89 -0.67
C ALA A 53 -4.33 3.77 -1.73
N GLY A 54 -4.21 4.75 -2.63
CA GLY A 54 -3.14 4.77 -3.65
C GLY A 54 -1.72 4.85 -3.07
N PHE A 55 -1.55 5.43 -1.89
CA PHE A 55 -0.27 5.46 -1.16
C PHE A 55 -0.20 4.42 -0.04
N THR A 56 -1.30 4.19 0.70
CA THR A 56 -1.29 3.34 1.88
C THR A 56 -1.16 1.86 1.53
N LEU A 57 -1.85 1.36 0.49
CA LEU A 57 -1.75 -0.04 0.08
C LEU A 57 -0.31 -0.46 -0.28
N PRO A 58 0.41 0.28 -1.16
CA PRO A 58 1.80 -0.07 -1.45
C PRO A 58 2.72 0.17 -0.25
N LEU A 59 2.45 1.16 0.61
CA LEU A 59 3.22 1.35 1.85
C LEU A 59 3.10 0.15 2.79
N LEU A 60 1.88 -0.35 3.02
CA LEU A 60 1.65 -1.54 3.84
C LEU A 60 2.42 -2.73 3.30
N GLN A 61 2.40 -2.94 1.98
CA GLN A 61 3.20 -3.99 1.34
C GLN A 61 4.69 -3.87 1.63
N LEU A 62 5.25 -2.67 1.48
CA LEU A 62 6.67 -2.44 1.74
C LEU A 62 7.01 -2.73 3.21
N LEU A 63 6.19 -2.24 4.14
CA LEU A 63 6.36 -2.49 5.57
C LEU A 63 6.26 -3.98 5.93
N SER A 64 5.36 -4.73 5.29
CA SER A 64 5.22 -6.18 5.50
C SER A 64 6.42 -6.98 4.98
N LYS A 65 7.19 -6.46 4.00
CA LYS A 65 8.42 -7.10 3.51
C LYS A 65 9.64 -6.82 4.38
N HIS A 66 9.60 -5.74 5.15
CA HIS A 66 10.63 -5.46 6.12
C HIS A 66 10.39 -6.34 7.36
N ASP A 67 11.01 -7.51 7.37
CA ASP A 67 11.23 -8.25 8.61
C ASP A 67 11.94 -7.29 9.57
N HIS A 68 11.20 -6.73 10.52
CA HIS A 68 11.83 -6.17 11.70
C HIS A 68 12.45 -7.35 12.42
N PRO A 69 13.80 -7.49 12.44
CA PRO A 69 14.38 -8.44 13.38
C PRO A 69 13.83 -7.98 14.73
N VAL A 70 13.12 -8.88 15.42
CA VAL A 70 12.61 -8.63 16.77
C VAL A 70 13.86 -8.37 17.62
N LYS A 71 14.33 -7.12 17.64
CA LYS A 71 15.44 -6.68 18.46
C LYS A 71 14.91 -6.89 19.87
N GLY A 72 15.46 -7.91 20.53
CA GLY A 72 15.00 -8.43 21.80
C GLY A 72 14.56 -7.31 22.73
N ARG A 73 13.38 -7.50 23.34
CA ARG A 73 12.73 -6.60 24.31
C ARG A 73 13.75 -5.64 24.92
N ARG A 74 13.73 -4.37 24.50
CA ARG A 74 14.50 -3.33 25.19
C ARG A 74 14.05 -3.35 26.65
N PRO A 75 14.94 -3.63 27.62
CA PRO A 75 14.54 -3.65 29.02
C PRO A 75 14.03 -2.27 29.39
N VAL A 76 12.81 -2.21 29.94
CA VAL A 76 12.26 -0.98 30.51
C VAL A 76 13.19 -0.59 31.66
N ARG A 77 13.84 0.56 31.53
CA ARG A 77 14.58 1.15 32.65
C ARG A 77 13.59 2.01 33.43
N ALA A 78 13.39 1.65 34.70
CA ALA A 78 12.75 2.49 35.70
C ALA A 78 13.73 3.58 36.16
#